data_AF-A0A540L9X3-F1
#
_entry.id   AF-A0A540L9X3-F1
#
_cell.length_a   1.000
_cell.length_b   1.000
_cell.length_c   1.000
_cell.angle_alpha   90.00
_cell.angle_beta   90.00
_cell.angle_gamma   90.00
#
_symmetry.space_group_name_H-M   'P 1'
#
loop_
_entity.id
_entity.type
_entity.pdbx_description
1 polymer ?
#
loop_
_entity_poly.entity_id
_entity_poly.type
_entity_poly.pdbx_seq_one_letter_code
_entity_poly.pdbx_strand_id
1 'polypeptide(L)'
;MAHSLLKNVEADGWERLDFPIICESCLGDNPYIWMTRADYDKECKICTRPFIVFRWRPGRDARFKKSEICQMCSKLKNVCQVCLLDLEYGLPVQI
;
A
#
# COMPACT_ATOMS: atom_id res chain seq x y z
N MET A 1 22.51 23.03 -16.58
CA MET A 1 22.79 22.24 -15.37
C MET A 1 21.91 21.00 -15.42
N ALA A 2 22.43 19.92 -15.99
CA ALA A 2 21.68 18.68 -16.18
C ALA A 2 21.64 17.94 -14.84
N HIS A 3 20.43 17.79 -14.28
CA HIS A 3 20.22 16.95 -13.11
C HIS A 3 20.38 15.49 -13.56
N SER A 4 21.59 14.95 -13.41
CA SER A 4 21.89 13.53 -13.60
C SER A 4 21.14 12.73 -12.54
N LEU A 5 19.94 12.27 -12.89
CA LEU A 5 19.29 11.16 -12.20
C LEU A 5 20.15 9.92 -12.46
N LEU A 6 21.11 9.69 -11.57
CA LEU A 6 21.75 8.39 -11.39
C LEU A 6 20.65 7.39 -11.04
N LYS A 7 20.03 6.80 -12.07
CA LYS A 7 19.29 5.56 -11.95
C LYS A 7 20.32 4.49 -11.59
N ASN A 8 20.43 4.18 -10.31
CA ASN A 8 21.08 2.97 -9.85
C ASN A 8 20.20 1.78 -10.31
N VAL A 9 20.64 1.14 -11.39
CA VAL A 9 20.01 -0.03 -12.04
C VAL A 9 20.23 -1.33 -11.23
N GLU A 10 20.98 -1.28 -10.13
CA GLU A 10 21.34 -2.47 -9.32
C GLU A 10 20.44 -2.70 -8.10
N ALA A 11 19.43 -1.85 -7.88
CA ALA A 11 18.40 -2.06 -6.84
C ALA A 11 17.11 -2.75 -7.38
N ASP A 12 17.11 -3.15 -8.65
CA ASP A 12 15.94 -3.62 -9.40
C ASP A 12 15.56 -5.11 -9.14
N GLY A 13 15.88 -5.64 -7.96
CA GLY A 13 15.40 -6.96 -7.48
C GLY A 13 14.40 -6.88 -6.33
N TRP A 14 14.34 -5.73 -5.64
CA TRP A 14 13.42 -5.48 -4.53
C TRP A 14 12.59 -4.25 -4.89
N GLU A 15 11.54 -4.44 -5.69
CA GLU A 15 10.60 -3.37 -6.05
C GLU A 15 10.14 -2.63 -4.78
N ARG A 16 10.63 -1.40 -4.60
CA ARG A 16 10.09 -0.29 -3.80
C ARG A 16 8.82 -0.63 -3.00
N LEU A 17 8.99 -1.38 -1.90
CA LEU A 17 7.93 -1.65 -0.94
C LEU A 17 7.79 -0.50 0.08
N ASP A 18 8.27 0.69 -0.25
CA ASP A 18 8.34 1.81 0.69
C ASP A 18 7.00 2.54 0.83
N PHE A 19 6.09 2.39 -0.14
CA PHE A 19 4.78 3.01 -0.14
C PHE A 19 3.67 2.00 -0.45
N PRO A 20 2.55 2.04 0.30
CA PRO A 20 1.42 1.15 0.06
C PRO A 20 0.61 1.54 -1.18
N ILE A 21 -0.04 0.56 -1.79
CA ILE A 21 -0.98 0.75 -2.90
C ILE A 21 -2.39 0.85 -2.32
N ILE A 22 -2.93 2.06 -2.30
CA ILE A 22 -4.21 2.39 -1.65
C ILE A 22 -5.05 3.35 -2.49
N CYS A 23 -6.36 3.26 -2.35
CA CYS A 23 -7.31 4.20 -2.96
C CYS A 23 -7.46 5.48 -2.12
N GLU A 24 -7.93 6.56 -2.75
CA GLU A 24 -8.12 7.87 -2.12
C GLU A 24 -9.05 7.83 -0.91
N SER A 25 -10.11 7.02 -0.96
CA SER A 25 -11.03 6.83 0.17
C SER A 25 -10.39 6.14 1.39
N CYS A 26 -9.30 5.39 1.19
CA CYS A 26 -8.50 4.83 2.27
C CYS A 26 -7.44 5.79 2.79
N LEU A 27 -6.95 6.69 1.95
CA LEU A 27 -6.03 7.76 2.36
C LEU A 27 -6.74 8.78 3.27
N GLY A 28 -7.97 9.17 2.90
CA GLY A 28 -8.76 10.21 3.56
C GLY A 28 -8.48 11.61 3.01
N ASP A 29 -9.19 12.61 3.53
CA ASP A 29 -9.19 13.98 3.01
C ASP A 29 -7.98 14.83 3.45
N ASN A 30 -7.17 14.32 4.38
CA ASN A 30 -6.02 15.05 4.89
C ASN A 30 -4.80 14.88 3.95
N PRO A 31 -4.29 15.96 3.33
CA PRO A 31 -3.13 15.87 2.43
C PRO A 31 -1.83 15.51 3.16
N TYR A 32 -1.78 15.66 4.49
CA TYR A 32 -0.61 15.34 5.31
C TYR A 32 -0.92 14.19 6.26
N ILE A 33 -0.58 12.97 5.84
CA ILE A 33 -0.74 11.77 6.65
C ILE A 33 0.59 11.31 7.25
N TRP A 34 0.52 10.77 8.46
CA TRP A 34 1.64 10.06 9.09
C TRP A 34 1.36 8.57 9.08
N MET A 35 2.28 7.81 8.50
CA MET A 35 2.20 6.35 8.40
C MET A 35 3.32 5.72 9.22
N THR A 36 2.99 4.64 9.93
CA THR A 36 3.96 3.76 10.56
C THR A 36 4.17 2.55 9.65
N ARG A 37 5.44 2.19 9.44
CA ARG A 37 5.85 0.98 8.72
C ARG A 37 6.29 -0.08 9.73
N ALA A 38 5.77 -1.29 9.59
CA ALA A 38 6.18 -2.44 10.37
C ALA A 38 6.54 -3.58 9.40
N ASP A 39 7.79 -4.01 9.40
CA ASP A 39 8.27 -5.06 8.51
C ASP A 39 7.85 -6.45 9.05
N TYR A 40 7.20 -7.26 8.20
CA TYR A 40 6.80 -8.65 8.49
C TYR A 40 5.88 -8.84 9.72
N ASP A 41 5.08 -7.83 10.08
CA ASP A 41 4.20 -7.86 11.26
C ASP A 41 2.95 -8.76 11.08
N LYS A 42 2.47 -8.92 9.85
CA LYS A 42 1.28 -9.71 9.53
C LYS A 42 1.44 -10.53 8.25
N GLU A 43 0.61 -11.56 8.16
CA GLU A 43 0.44 -12.39 6.97
C GLU A 43 -0.64 -11.83 6.05
N CYS A 44 -0.39 -11.90 4.74
CA CYS A 44 -1.33 -11.46 3.71
C CYS A 44 -2.57 -12.35 3.71
N LYS A 45 -3.77 -11.75 3.70
CA LYS A 45 -5.03 -12.52 3.67
C LYS A 45 -5.25 -13.40 2.44
N ILE A 46 -4.53 -13.15 1.35
CA ILE A 46 -4.68 -13.88 0.08
C ILE A 46 -3.61 -14.96 -0.05
N CYS A 47 -2.33 -14.61 0.14
CA CYS A 47 -1.21 -15.53 -0.11
C CYS A 47 -0.55 -16.06 1.15
N THR A 48 -1.03 -15.68 2.34
CA THR A 48 -0.52 -16.07 3.69
C THR A 48 0.96 -15.80 3.93
N ARG A 49 1.63 -15.04 3.06
CA ARG A 49 3.03 -14.64 3.23
C ARG A 49 3.15 -13.43 4.15
N PRO A 50 4.17 -13.37 5.02
CA PRO A 50 4.43 -12.19 5.82
C PRO A 50 4.83 -11.02 4.90
N PHE A 51 4.35 -9.82 5.22
CA PHE A 51 4.58 -8.62 4.41
C PHE A 51 4.73 -7.36 5.28
N ILE A 52 5.11 -6.25 4.65
CA ILE A 52 5.24 -4.96 5.32
C ILE A 52 3.85 -4.36 5.56
N VAL A 53 3.53 -4.12 6.83
CA VAL A 53 2.27 -3.51 7.24
C VAL A 53 2.45 -2.00 7.37
N PHE A 54 1.60 -1.26 6.66
CA PHE A 54 1.47 0.17 6.81
C PHE A 54 0.26 0.47 7.67
N ARG A 55 0.38 1.36 8.65
CA ARG A 55 -0.72 1.80 9.52
C ARG A 55 -0.76 3.31 9.63
N TRP A 56 -1.94 3.90 9.47
CA TRP A 56 -2.13 5.36 9.54
C TRP A 56 -3.53 5.73 10.00
N ARG A 57 -3.73 7.01 10.27
CA ARG A 57 -5.03 7.58 10.61
C ARG A 57 -5.47 8.56 9.50
N PRO A 58 -6.54 8.26 8.74
CA PRO A 58 -6.99 9.12 7.62
C PRO A 58 -7.46 10.53 8.04
N GLY A 59 -7.95 10.69 9.27
CA GLY A 59 -8.50 11.94 9.78
C GLY A 59 -8.60 11.98 11.30
N ARG A 60 -8.96 13.14 11.87
CA ARG A 60 -8.96 13.38 13.32
C ARG A 60 -9.93 12.52 14.12
N ASP A 61 -11.02 12.05 13.52
CA ASP A 61 -12.01 11.16 14.15
C ASP A 61 -12.10 9.79 13.46
N ALA A 62 -11.29 9.57 12.43
CA ALA A 62 -11.26 8.30 11.72
C ALA A 62 -10.57 7.21 12.56
N ARG A 63 -10.98 5.96 12.33
CA ARG A 63 -10.27 4.78 12.86
C ARG A 63 -8.93 4.61 12.15
N PHE A 64 -7.98 4.01 12.84
CA PHE A 64 -6.72 3.59 12.22
C PHE A 64 -7.00 2.59 11.10
N LYS A 65 -6.44 2.85 9.92
CA LYS A 65 -6.41 1.93 8.79
C LYS A 65 -5.04 1.26 8.72
N LYS A 66 -5.01 0.05 8.17
CA LYS A 66 -3.78 -0.71 7.95
C LYS A 66 -3.88 -1.54 6.68
N SER A 67 -2.75 -1.88 6.07
CA SER A 67 -2.71 -2.83 4.96
C SER A 67 -3.03 -4.26 5.44
N GLU A 68 -3.86 -4.96 4.67
CA GLU A 68 -4.35 -6.32 4.96
C GLU A 68 -3.81 -7.35 3.95
N ILE A 69 -3.26 -6.90 2.82
CA ILE A 69 -2.67 -7.73 1.77
C ILE A 69 -1.30 -7.20 1.35
N CYS A 70 -0.46 -8.09 0.80
CA CYS A 70 0.84 -7.72 0.29
C CYS A 70 0.74 -6.93 -1.03
N GLN A 71 1.81 -6.21 -1.37
CA GLN A 71 1.88 -5.39 -2.58
C GLN A 71 1.78 -6.21 -3.86
N MET A 72 2.31 -7.43 -3.86
CA MET A 72 2.18 -8.33 -5.01
C MET A 72 0.73 -8.71 -5.30
N CYS A 73 -0.04 -9.12 -4.28
CA CYS A 73 -1.45 -9.46 -4.46
C CYS A 73 -2.29 -8.26 -4.90
N SER A 74 -1.98 -7.07 -4.36
CA SER A 74 -2.60 -5.82 -4.78
C SER A 74 -2.33 -5.50 -6.25
N LYS A 75 -1.08 -5.60 -6.71
CA LYS A 75 -0.70 -5.40 -8.12
C LYS A 75 -1.36 -6.40 -9.07
N LEU A 76 -1.38 -7.70 -8.70
CA LEU A 76 -1.92 -8.76 -9.55
C LEU A 76 -3.42 -8.64 -9.81
N LYS A 77 -4.16 -8.15 -8.81
CA LYS A 77 -5.63 -8.02 -8.89
C LYS A 77 -6.10 -6.57 -9.09
N ASN A 78 -5.18 -5.61 -9.16
CA ASN A 78 -5.45 -4.18 -9.21
C ASN A 78 -6.36 -3.67 -8.07
N VAL A 79 -6.13 -4.16 -6.85
CA VAL A 79 -6.97 -3.84 -5.67
C VAL A 79 -6.22 -3.04 -4.61
N CYS A 80 -6.96 -2.24 -3.85
CA CYS A 80 -6.45 -1.51 -2.69
C CYS A 80 -6.01 -2.47 -1.57
N GLN A 81 -4.84 -2.21 -0.98
CA GLN A 81 -4.30 -3.04 0.10
C GLN A 81 -5.11 -3.03 1.41
N VAL A 82 -6.04 -2.08 1.58
CA VAL A 82 -6.82 -1.89 2.81
C VAL A 82 -8.24 -2.40 2.65
N CYS A 83 -8.97 -1.89 1.64
CA CYS A 83 -10.39 -2.18 1.45
C CYS A 83 -10.66 -3.33 0.48
N LEU A 84 -9.65 -3.84 -0.22
CA LEU A 84 -9.78 -4.91 -1.24
C LEU A 84 -10.72 -4.58 -2.41
N LEU A 85 -11.08 -3.31 -2.57
CA LEU A 85 -11.82 -2.82 -3.73
C LEU A 85 -10.84 -2.55 -4.87
N ASP A 86 -11.35 -2.65 -6.10
CA ASP A 86 -10.62 -2.26 -7.31
C ASP A 86 -10.16 -0.79 -7.24
N LEU A 87 -8.95 -0.50 -7.72
CA LEU A 87 -8.35 0.83 -7.67
C LEU A 87 -8.93 1.81 -8.70
N GLU A 88 -9.50 1.30 -9.80
CA GLU A 88 -9.98 2.10 -10.93
C GLU A 88 -11.47 2.42 -10.79
N TYR A 89 -12.29 1.41 -10.45
CA TYR A 89 -13.74 1.52 -10.37
C TYR A 89 -14.28 1.51 -8.94
N GLY A 90 -13.46 1.14 -7.94
CA GLY A 90 -13.91 1.06 -6.54
C GLY A 90 -14.92 -0.06 -6.27
N LEU A 91 -15.04 -1.02 -7.18
CA LEU A 91 -16.01 -2.12 -7.08
C LEU A 91 -15.43 -3.29 -6.27
N PRO A 92 -16.28 -4.07 -5.57
CA PRO A 92 -15.83 -5.27 -4.88
C PRO A 92 -15.33 -6.29 -5.89
N VAL A 93 -14.09 -6.72 -5.72
CA VAL A 93 -13.51 -7.80 -6.53
C VAL A 93 -13.94 -9.13 -5.92
N GLN A 94 -14.31 -10.08 -6.77
CA GLN A 94 -14.54 -11.45 -6.34
C GLN A 94 -13.18 -12.09 -6.04
N ILE A 95 -12.91 -12.27 -4.74
CA ILE A 95 -11.69 -12.89 -4.21
C ILE A 95 -11.86 -14.41 -4.20
#